data_AF-A0A957P174-F1
#
_entry.id   AF-A0A957P174-F1
#
_cell.length_a   1.000
_cell.length_b   1.000
_cell.length_c   1.000
_cell.angle_alpha   90.00
_cell.angle_beta   90.00
_cell.angle_gamma   90.00
#
_symmetry.space_group_name_H-M   'P 1'
#
loop_
_entity.id
_entity.type
_entity.pdbx_description
1 polymer ?
#
loop_
_entity_poly.entity_id
_entity_poly.type
_entity_poly.pdbx_seq_one_letter_code
_entity_poly.pdbx_strand_id
1 'polypeptide(L)'
;MEVHPWKDRNQPLPLPLIKIVGISGAGKSTLVKGLRNRGYDAYPISQEHSGMPDLWRQYGEPRVLIYLDVDLESQRVRRPDVAWTSQALYEEQARLKHAREHAHLRINTSQMPPTQVLELALTFMAHKKIHHAEEALRPVRKTGTVLEENAG
;
A
#
# COMPACT_ATOMS: atom_id res chain seq x y z
N MET A 1 39.36 18.08 -11.30
CA MET A 1 38.95 16.92 -10.48
C MET A 1 37.46 17.03 -10.27
N GLU A 2 36.68 16.35 -11.11
CA GLU A 2 35.21 16.43 -11.11
C GLU A 2 34.66 15.58 -9.96
N VAL A 3 34.15 16.24 -8.93
CA VAL A 3 33.49 15.58 -7.80
C VAL A 3 32.09 15.17 -8.25
N HIS A 4 31.92 13.91 -8.67
CA HIS A 4 30.61 13.37 -8.97
C HIS A 4 29.83 13.13 -7.65
N PRO A 5 28.73 13.86 -7.40
CA PRO A 5 28.03 13.88 -6.10
C PRO A 5 27.31 12.57 -5.73
N TRP A 6 27.22 11.61 -6.65
CA TRP A 6 26.53 10.33 -6.42
C TRP A 6 27.43 9.20 -5.90
N LYS A 7 28.69 9.48 -5.56
CA LYS A 7 29.65 8.49 -5.02
C LYS A 7 29.90 8.60 -3.51
N ASP A 8 29.00 9.27 -2.79
CA ASP A 8 29.06 9.24 -1.32
C ASP A 8 28.54 7.88 -0.81
N ARG A 9 29.46 6.95 -0.56
CA ARG A 9 29.14 5.62 -0.01
C ARG A 9 28.58 5.67 1.42
N ASN A 10 28.53 6.87 2.03
CA ASN A 10 27.98 7.10 3.36
C ASN A 10 26.52 7.55 3.35
N GLN A 11 25.88 7.76 2.19
CA GLN A 11 24.44 7.99 2.15
C GLN A 11 23.68 6.66 2.29
N PRO A 12 22.71 6.55 3.21
CA PRO A 12 21.89 5.35 3.32
C PRO A 12 21.15 5.13 2.00
N LEU A 13 21.16 3.88 1.53
CA LEU A 13 20.42 3.50 0.33
C LEU A 13 18.94 3.90 0.47
N PRO A 14 18.27 4.31 -0.63
CA PRO A 14 16.85 4.59 -0.59
C PRO A 14 16.09 3.37 -0.06
N LEU A 15 15.03 3.62 0.73
CA LEU A 15 14.19 2.56 1.28
C LEU A 15 13.47 1.81 0.13
N PRO A 16 13.25 0.49 0.26
CA PRO A 16 12.55 -0.26 -0.77
C PRO A 16 11.08 0.17 -0.82
N LEU A 17 10.63 0.57 -2.01
CA LEU A 17 9.26 0.97 -2.23
C LEU A 17 8.30 -0.21 -2.06
N ILE A 18 7.32 -0.06 -1.18
CA ILE A 18 6.25 -1.04 -0.96
C ILE A 18 4.93 -0.42 -1.41
N LYS A 19 4.22 -1.11 -2.30
CA LYS A 19 2.90 -0.69 -2.77
C LYS A 19 1.82 -1.65 -2.30
N ILE A 20 0.71 -1.10 -1.82
CA ILE A 20 -0.46 -1.86 -1.37
C ILE A 20 -1.65 -1.52 -2.26
N VAL A 21 -2.15 -2.53 -2.95
CA VAL A 21 -3.38 -2.53 -3.75
C VAL A 21 -4.41 -3.45 -3.09
N GLY A 22 -5.66 -3.38 -3.52
CA GLY A 22 -6.68 -4.28 -3.00
C GLY A 22 -8.08 -3.71 -3.07
N ILE A 23 -9.06 -4.54 -2.73
CA ILE A 23 -10.48 -4.21 -2.73
C ILE A 23 -10.77 -3.04 -1.78
N SER A 24 -11.79 -2.23 -2.09
CA SER A 24 -12.24 -1.16 -1.21
C SER A 24 -12.67 -1.73 0.14
N GLY A 25 -12.25 -1.12 1.24
CA GLY A 25 -12.52 -1.65 2.58
C GLY A 25 -11.63 -2.83 3.02
N ALA A 26 -10.68 -3.28 2.19
CA ALA A 26 -9.72 -4.33 2.57
C ALA A 26 -8.64 -3.88 3.58
N GLY A 27 -8.62 -2.60 3.97
CA GLY A 27 -7.70 -2.10 5.01
C GLY A 27 -6.36 -1.55 4.50
N LYS A 28 -6.24 -1.19 3.22
CA LYS A 28 -5.00 -0.64 2.61
C LYS A 28 -4.38 0.49 3.44
N SER A 29 -5.15 1.51 3.79
CA SER A 29 -4.67 2.65 4.58
C SER A 29 -4.19 2.25 5.98
N THR A 30 -4.85 1.25 6.58
CA THR A 30 -4.49 0.73 7.90
C THR A 30 -3.17 -0.04 7.84
N LEU A 31 -3.00 -0.89 6.82
CA LEU A 31 -1.75 -1.62 6.62
C LEU A 31 -0.59 -0.66 6.29
N VAL A 32 -0.81 0.33 5.42
CA VAL A 32 0.19 1.39 5.14
C VAL A 32 0.62 2.08 6.42
N LYS A 33 -0.32 2.51 7.26
CA LYS A 33 -0.01 3.17 8.54
C LYS A 33 0.83 2.25 9.43
N GLY A 34 0.44 0.98 9.57
CA GLY A 34 1.16 -0.01 10.37
C GLY A 34 2.59 -0.24 9.88
N LEU A 35 2.78 -0.39 8.56
CA LEU A 35 4.10 -0.58 7.95
C LEU A 35 4.99 0.65 8.09
N ARG A 36 4.45 1.85 7.86
CA ARG A 36 5.22 3.11 8.01
C ARG A 36 5.63 3.37 9.45
N ASN A 37 4.78 3.04 10.42
CA ASN A 37 5.13 3.07 11.84
C ASN A 37 6.27 2.11 12.21
N ARG A 38 6.58 1.14 11.35
CA ARG A 38 7.70 0.20 11.48
C ARG A 38 8.86 0.53 10.53
N GLY A 39 8.89 1.74 9.96
CA GLY A 39 9.98 2.23 9.13
C GLY A 39 9.93 1.83 7.65
N TYR A 40 8.90 1.11 7.21
CA TYR A 40 8.77 0.66 5.82
C TYR A 40 8.17 1.75 4.93
N ASP A 41 8.76 1.97 3.75
CA ASP A 41 8.27 2.96 2.79
C ASP A 41 7.08 2.45 1.96
N ALA A 42 5.94 2.37 2.64
CA ALA A 42 4.69 1.85 2.12
C ALA A 42 3.75 2.94 1.59
N TYR A 43 3.07 2.67 0.47
CA TYR A 43 2.05 3.54 -0.13
C TYR A 43 0.80 2.76 -0.57
N PRO A 44 -0.41 3.32 -0.39
CA PRO A 44 -1.61 2.77 -0.98
C PRO A 44 -1.71 3.18 -2.45
N ILE A 45 -2.19 2.29 -3.30
CA ILE A 45 -2.53 2.58 -4.69
C ILE A 45 -4.03 2.29 -4.89
N SER A 46 -4.77 3.29 -5.38
CA SER A 46 -6.20 3.20 -5.67
C SER A 46 -6.48 2.49 -7.00
N GLN A 47 -5.90 1.30 -7.18
CA GLN A 47 -5.99 0.50 -8.41
C GLN A 47 -7.43 0.06 -8.71
N GLU A 48 -8.21 -0.22 -7.67
CA GLU A 48 -9.63 -0.60 -7.74
C GLU A 48 -10.54 0.48 -8.34
N HIS A 49 -10.06 1.73 -8.38
CA HIS A 49 -10.75 2.88 -8.95
C HIS A 49 -10.15 3.34 -10.28
N SER A 50 -9.21 2.58 -10.86
CA SER A 50 -8.55 2.93 -12.11
C SER A 50 -8.93 1.99 -13.24
N GLY A 51 -9.08 2.54 -14.45
CA GLY A 51 -9.19 1.77 -15.69
C GLY A 51 -7.83 1.29 -16.23
N MET A 52 -6.71 1.77 -15.67
CA MET A 52 -5.37 1.41 -16.12
C MET A 52 -4.89 0.16 -15.37
N PRO A 53 -4.69 -1.00 -16.03
CA PRO A 53 -4.40 -2.26 -15.35
C PRO A 53 -3.12 -2.27 -14.49
N ASP A 54 -2.15 -1.45 -14.87
CA ASP A 54 -0.82 -1.40 -14.27
C ASP A 54 -0.54 -0.07 -13.54
N LEU A 55 -1.58 0.62 -13.04
CA LEU A 55 -1.41 1.82 -12.20
C LEU A 55 -0.43 1.61 -11.04
N TRP A 56 -0.43 0.40 -10.46
CA TRP A 56 0.52 0.01 -9.42
C TRP A 56 2.00 0.09 -9.82
N ARG A 57 2.34 0.10 -11.12
CA ARG A 57 3.72 0.24 -11.61
C ARG A 57 4.16 1.69 -11.79
N GLN A 58 3.21 2.61 -11.88
CA GLN A 58 3.51 4.02 -12.13
C GLN A 58 4.20 4.67 -10.94
N TYR A 59 5.07 5.65 -11.19
CA TYR A 59 5.83 6.36 -10.14
C TYR A 59 6.76 5.44 -9.31
N GLY A 60 7.39 4.48 -9.98
CA GLY A 60 8.42 3.60 -9.40
C GLY A 60 7.97 2.14 -9.29
N GLU A 61 8.82 1.22 -9.75
CA GLU A 61 8.57 -0.21 -9.63
C GLU A 61 8.69 -0.63 -8.15
N PRO A 62 7.66 -1.24 -7.55
CA PRO A 62 7.74 -1.63 -6.15
C PRO A 62 8.69 -2.80 -5.94
N ARG A 63 9.49 -2.74 -4.87
CA ARG A 63 10.23 -3.91 -4.39
C ARG A 63 9.28 -4.99 -3.89
N VAL A 64 8.14 -4.58 -3.31
CA VAL A 64 7.07 -5.47 -2.87
C VAL A 64 5.71 -4.87 -3.23
N LEU A 65 4.89 -5.68 -3.89
CA LEU A 65 3.48 -5.41 -4.15
C LEU A 65 2.64 -6.32 -3.26
N ILE A 66 1.83 -5.73 -2.37
CA ILE A 66 0.89 -6.44 -1.52
C ILE A 66 -0.52 -6.23 -2.06
N TYR A 67 -1.26 -7.33 -2.22
CA TYR A 67 -2.67 -7.32 -2.60
C TYR A 67 -3.55 -7.72 -1.42
N LEU A 68 -4.51 -6.87 -1.09
CA LEU A 68 -5.50 -7.14 -0.04
C LEU A 68 -6.85 -7.48 -0.67
N ASP A 69 -7.41 -8.61 -0.25
CA ASP A 69 -8.76 -9.03 -0.61
C ASP A 69 -9.69 -8.90 0.59
N VAL A 70 -10.99 -8.82 0.32
CA VAL A 70 -12.05 -8.83 1.34
C VAL A 70 -13.37 -9.25 0.70
N ASP A 71 -14.18 -10.01 1.43
CA ASP A 71 -15.54 -10.35 1.00
C ASP A 71 -16.54 -9.21 1.25
N LEU A 72 -17.68 -9.30 0.55
CA LEU A 72 -18.74 -8.31 0.59
C LEU A 72 -19.31 -8.09 2.00
N GLU A 73 -19.45 -9.17 2.77
CA GLU A 73 -19.98 -9.10 4.14
C GLU A 73 -19.02 -8.31 5.06
N SER A 74 -17.73 -8.58 4.96
CA SER A 74 -16.69 -7.87 5.70
C SER A 74 -16.58 -6.40 5.25
N GLN A 75 -16.80 -6.08 3.98
CA GLN A 75 -16.90 -4.67 3.52
C GLN A 75 -18.05 -3.95 4.22
N ARG A 76 -19.24 -4.56 4.24
CA ARG A 76 -20.44 -4.00 4.88
C ARG A 76 -20.26 -3.79 6.38
N VAL A 77 -19.67 -4.76 7.07
CA VAL A 77 -19.39 -4.65 8.51
C VAL A 77 -18.38 -3.52 8.79
N ARG A 78 -17.32 -3.39 7.98
CA ARG A 78 -16.27 -2.38 8.20
C ARG A 78 -16.70 -0.97 7.86
N ARG A 79 -17.56 -0.82 6.84
CA ARG A 79 -18.01 0.46 6.30
C ARG A 79 -19.51 0.40 6.03
N PRO A 80 -20.35 0.41 7.08
CA PRO A 80 -21.80 0.36 6.93
C PRO A 80 -22.37 1.63 6.28
N ASP A 81 -21.57 2.70 6.22
CA ASP A 81 -21.88 3.98 5.58
C ASP A 81 -21.77 3.94 4.04
N VAL A 82 -21.26 2.85 3.46
CA VAL A 82 -21.08 2.69 2.02
C VAL A 82 -22.03 1.62 1.47
N ALA A 83 -22.70 1.93 0.36
CA ALA A 83 -23.60 1.00 -0.31
C ALA A 83 -22.82 -0.05 -1.13
N TRP A 84 -22.37 -1.12 -0.48
CA TRP A 84 -21.64 -2.20 -1.14
C TRP A 84 -22.56 -3.14 -1.93
N THR A 85 -22.21 -3.39 -3.19
CA THR A 85 -22.89 -4.34 -4.06
C THR A 85 -21.92 -5.41 -4.55
N SER A 86 -22.43 -6.61 -4.84
CA SER A 86 -21.65 -7.68 -5.47
C SER A 86 -21.12 -7.27 -6.84
N GLN A 87 -21.88 -6.46 -7.58
CA GLN A 87 -21.45 -5.90 -8.87
C GLN A 87 -20.23 -4.99 -8.71
N ALA A 88 -20.26 -4.04 -7.77
CA ALA A 88 -19.12 -3.16 -7.52
C ALA A 88 -17.88 -3.96 -7.08
N LEU A 89 -18.06 -4.97 -6.23
CA LEU A 89 -16.97 -5.87 -5.83
C LEU A 89 -16.36 -6.61 -7.04
N TYR A 90 -17.19 -7.13 -7.95
CA TYR A 90 -16.73 -7.79 -9.16
C TYR A 90 -15.94 -6.84 -10.09
N GLU A 91 -16.43 -5.61 -10.26
CA GLU A 91 -15.72 -4.58 -11.04
C GLU A 91 -14.36 -4.23 -10.46
N GLU A 92 -14.26 -4.06 -9.13
CA GLU A 92 -12.99 -3.85 -8.45
C GLU A 92 -12.04 -5.03 -8.64
N GLN A 93 -12.54 -6.28 -8.48
CA GLN A 93 -11.76 -7.49 -8.72
C GLN A 93 -11.21 -7.55 -10.16
N ALA A 94 -12.02 -7.17 -11.15
CA ALA A 94 -11.60 -7.13 -12.55
C ALA A 94 -10.48 -6.09 -12.77
N ARG A 95 -10.63 -4.87 -12.25
CA ARG A 95 -9.60 -3.81 -12.33
C ARG A 95 -8.30 -4.19 -11.62
N LEU A 96 -8.42 -4.95 -10.54
CA LEU A 96 -7.27 -5.41 -9.75
C LEU A 96 -6.61 -6.67 -10.31
N LYS A 97 -7.17 -7.34 -11.32
CA LYS A 97 -6.68 -8.63 -11.83
C LYS A 97 -5.18 -8.62 -12.10
N HIS A 98 -4.70 -7.62 -12.83
CA HIS A 98 -3.29 -7.49 -13.17
C HIS A 98 -2.42 -7.27 -11.92
N ALA A 99 -2.82 -6.39 -11.00
CA ALA A 99 -2.06 -6.17 -9.77
C ALA A 99 -2.05 -7.42 -8.87
N ARG A 100 -3.15 -8.17 -8.81
CA ARG A 100 -3.25 -9.45 -8.09
C ARG A 100 -2.28 -10.47 -8.68
N GLU A 101 -2.25 -10.64 -10.00
CA GLU A 101 -1.36 -11.58 -10.69
C GLU A 101 0.12 -11.31 -10.39
N HIS A 102 0.50 -10.05 -10.27
CA HIS A 102 1.87 -9.62 -9.98
C HIS A 102 2.19 -9.43 -8.48
N ALA A 103 1.22 -9.64 -7.59
CA ALA A 103 1.42 -9.44 -6.16
C ALA A 103 2.42 -10.45 -5.58
N HIS A 104 3.33 -9.93 -4.76
CA HIS A 104 4.32 -10.75 -4.05
C HIS A 104 3.74 -11.36 -2.78
N LEU A 105 2.75 -10.70 -2.18
CA LEU A 105 1.98 -11.16 -1.04
C LEU A 105 0.50 -10.87 -1.30
N ARG A 106 -0.36 -11.86 -1.07
CA ARG A 106 -1.82 -11.74 -1.15
C ARG A 106 -2.40 -12.09 0.21
N ILE A 107 -3.23 -11.21 0.77
CA ILE A 107 -3.84 -11.43 2.08
C ILE A 107 -5.36 -11.30 1.92
N ASN A 108 -6.09 -12.35 2.24
CA ASN A 108 -7.53 -12.24 2.45
C ASN A 108 -7.74 -11.67 3.85
N THR A 109 -8.33 -10.48 3.93
CA THR A 109 -8.54 -9.79 5.20
C THR A 109 -9.90 -10.10 5.82
N SER A 110 -10.76 -10.86 5.15
CA SER A 110 -12.04 -11.32 5.70
C SER A 110 -11.82 -11.98 7.05
N GLN A 111 -12.50 -11.49 8.09
CA GLN A 111 -12.39 -12.00 9.46
C GLN A 111 -11.01 -11.84 10.12
N MET A 112 -10.06 -11.12 9.51
CA MET A 112 -8.77 -10.82 10.14
C MET A 112 -8.78 -9.44 10.78
N PRO A 113 -8.37 -9.31 12.06
CA PRO A 113 -8.14 -8.01 12.66
C PRO A 113 -6.92 -7.32 12.02
N PRO A 114 -6.85 -5.98 12.00
CA PRO A 114 -5.74 -5.26 11.39
C PRO A 114 -4.35 -5.62 11.90
N THR A 115 -4.23 -6.01 13.18
CA THR A 115 -2.96 -6.42 13.79
C THR A 115 -2.39 -7.68 13.15
N GLN A 116 -3.23 -8.70 12.91
CA GLN A 116 -2.80 -9.94 12.24
C GLN A 116 -2.41 -9.69 10.78
N VAL A 117 -3.14 -8.82 10.07
CA VAL A 117 -2.78 -8.42 8.71
C VAL A 117 -1.40 -7.75 8.69
N LEU A 118 -1.11 -6.89 9.66
CA LEU A 118 0.20 -6.26 9.81
C LEU A 118 1.29 -7.29 10.15
N GLU A 119 1.05 -8.20 11.09
CA GLU A 119 2.02 -9.25 11.47
C GLU A 119 2.38 -10.15 10.29
N LEU A 120 1.40 -10.54 9.46
CA LEU A 120 1.65 -11.30 8.23
C LEU A 120 2.54 -10.50 7.26
N ALA A 121 2.23 -9.23 7.05
CA ALA A 121 3.03 -8.38 6.17
C ALA A 121 4.47 -8.22 6.70
N LEU A 122 4.64 -7.99 8.00
CA LEU A 122 5.98 -7.86 8.62
C LEU A 122 6.77 -9.16 8.54
N THR A 123 6.14 -10.30 8.80
CA THR A 123 6.76 -11.62 8.67
C THR A 123 7.25 -11.83 7.23
N PHE A 124 6.43 -11.47 6.25
CA PHE A 124 6.82 -11.51 4.84
C PHE A 124 8.00 -10.59 4.53
N MET A 125 7.98 -9.33 5.00
CA MET A 125 9.07 -8.38 4.79
C MET A 125 10.39 -8.87 5.38
N ALA A 126 10.36 -9.41 6.60
CA ALA A 126 11.53 -9.99 7.27
C ALA A 126 12.09 -11.18 6.48
N HIS A 127 11.23 -12.09 6.04
CA HIS A 127 11.63 -13.24 5.21
C HIS A 127 12.24 -12.80 3.87
N LYS A 128 11.72 -11.73 3.26
CA LYS A 128 12.27 -11.13 2.03
C LYS A 128 13.49 -10.23 2.27
N LYS A 129 13.94 -10.08 3.52
CA LYS A 129 15.05 -9.22 3.94
C LYS A 129 14.89 -7.78 3.42
N ILE A 130 13.66 -7.26 3.47
CA ILE A 130 13.36 -5.89 3.10
C ILE A 130 13.85 -4.98 4.22
N HIS A 131 14.87 -4.17 3.93
CA HIS A 131 15.36 -3.16 4.87
C HIS A 131 14.34 -2.03 5.03
N HIS A 132 14.37 -1.39 6.18
CA HIS A 132 13.46 -0.32 6.58
C HIS A 132 14.22 0.68 7.46
N ALA A 133 13.64 1.85 7.70
CA ALA A 133 14.19 2.79 8.66
C ALA A 133 14.10 2.23 10.09
N GLU A 134 15.00 2.67 10.97
CA GLU A 134 14.94 2.36 12.40
C GLU A 134 13.76 3.06 13.08
N GLU A 135 13.41 4.25 12.59
CA GLU A 135 12.32 5.08 13.10
C GLU A 135 11.05 5.00 12.23
N ALA A 136 9.92 5.41 12.81
CA ALA A 136 8.66 5.51 12.10
C ALA A 136 8.72 6.57 10.99
N LEU A 137 8.20 6.23 9.80
CA LEU A 137 8.08 7.17 8.70
C LEU A 137 6.82 8.04 8.85
N ARG A 138 6.90 9.28 8.34
CA ARG A 138 5.76 10.21 8.29
C ARG A 138 4.57 9.58 7.57
N PRO A 139 3.31 9.84 7.98
CA PRO A 139 2.13 9.38 7.25
C PRO A 139 2.13 9.82 5.78
N VAL A 140 1.55 9.01 4.91
CA VAL A 140 1.34 9.39 3.50
C VAL A 140 0.31 10.53 3.46
N ARG A 141 0.64 11.63 2.77
CA ARG A 141 -0.34 12.71 2.52
C ARG A 141 -1.46 12.15 1.65
N LYS A 142 -2.72 12.40 2.01
CA LYS A 142 -3.85 12.08 1.12
C LYS A 142 -3.74 12.99 -0.11
N THR A 143 -3.64 12.40 -1.29
CA THR A 143 -3.75 13.17 -2.54
C THR A 143 -5.12 13.86 -2.55
N GLY A 144 -5.13 15.21 -2.52
CA GLY A 144 -6.34 16.03 -2.53
C GLY A 144 -6.43 17.12 -1.46
N THR A 145 -5.50 17.24 -0.51
CA THR A 145 -5.44 18.44 0.35
C THR A 145 -4.59 19.49 -0.36
N VAL A 146 -5.26 20.43 -1.03
CA VAL A 146 -4.65 21.67 -1.49
C VAL A 146 -3.92 22.32 -0.32
N LEU A 147 -2.67 22.71 -0.55
CA LEU A 147 -1.92 23.55 0.36
C LEU A 147 -2.64 24.89 0.45
N GLU A 148 -3.36 25.17 1.54
CA GLU A 148 -3.41 26.54 2.02
C GLU A 148 -2.14 26.77 2.84
N GLU A 149 -1.03 27.01 2.12
CA GLU A 149 0.11 27.73 2.65
C GLU A 149 0.08 29.15 2.07
N ASN A 150 -0.05 30.11 2.99
CA ASN A 150 0.31 31.53 2.97
C ASN A 150 -0.83 32.54 2.78
N ALA A 151 -1.21 33.23 3.86
CA ALA A 151 -0.72 34.58 4.18
C ALA A 151 -1.60 35.23 5.27
N GLY A 152 -1.00 35.60 6.40
CA GLY A 152 -1.61 36.32 7.51
C GLY A 152 -0.76 36.28 8.75
#